data_AF-J2TSQ1-F1
#
_entry.id   AF-J2TSQ1-F1
#
_cell.length_a   1.000
_cell.length_b   1.000
_cell.length_c   1.000
_cell.angle_alpha   90.00
_cell.angle_beta   90.00
_cell.angle_gamma   90.00
#
_symmetry.space_group_name_H-M   'P 1'
#
loop_
_entity.id
_entity.type
_entity.pdbx_description
1 polymer ?
#
loop_
_entity_poly.entity_id
_entity_poly.type
_entity_poly.pdbx_seq_one_letter_code
_entity_poly.pdbx_strand_id
1 'polypeptide(L)'
;MSLDMSLELEGNSPDWVALEDAVRAVGVEDFENTMKKRNENDFLAKYVAKEEKFDGFFSKSRSHFYLYKRVELGELYAEGRHGCNFKVQYVIVFRINNAHYTEFVEDVYAFLEKLATISPMQFVLSFQSEEVYAIRNKQGFEFFWHAPR
;
A
#
# COMPACT_ATOMS: atom_id res chain seq x y z
N MET A 1 -1.51 -21.02 -7.60
CA MET A 1 -1.71 -20.29 -6.34
C MET A 1 -1.31 -18.85 -6.60
N SER A 2 -2.20 -17.88 -6.40
CA SER A 2 -1.80 -16.46 -6.38
C SER A 2 -1.13 -16.18 -5.05
N LEU A 3 -0.03 -15.44 -5.08
CA LEU A 3 0.64 -15.00 -3.87
C LEU A 3 0.18 -13.56 -3.58
N ASP A 4 -0.22 -13.32 -2.33
CA ASP A 4 -0.68 -12.02 -1.89
C ASP A 4 0.42 -11.36 -1.05
N MET A 5 0.69 -10.09 -1.35
CA MET A 5 1.57 -9.22 -0.59
C MET A 5 0.74 -8.15 0.10
N SER A 6 1.02 -7.88 1.37
CA SER A 6 0.23 -6.96 2.19
C SER A 6 1.07 -5.76 2.60
N LEU A 7 0.53 -4.57 2.41
CA LEU A 7 1.08 -3.31 2.90
C LEU A 7 0.18 -2.76 4.00
N GLU A 8 0.66 -2.82 5.22
CA GLU A 8 -0.03 -2.35 6.42
C GLU A 8 0.33 -0.88 6.68
N LEU A 9 -0.69 0.00 6.73
CA LEU A 9 -0.52 1.44 6.84
C LEU A 9 -0.82 1.94 8.27
N GLU A 10 -0.02 2.89 8.75
CA GLU A 10 -0.21 3.49 10.07
C GLU A 10 -1.54 4.25 10.20
N GLY A 11 -2.23 3.99 11.30
CA GLY A 11 -3.33 4.79 11.81
C GLY A 11 -4.66 4.55 11.11
N ASN A 12 -5.59 5.48 11.36
CA ASN A 12 -6.96 5.51 10.83
C ASN A 12 -7.18 6.61 9.79
N SER A 13 -6.14 7.40 9.48
CA SER A 13 -6.16 8.42 8.45
C SER A 13 -4.82 8.45 7.70
N PRO A 14 -4.52 7.41 6.89
CA PRO A 14 -3.36 7.42 5.99
C PRO A 14 -3.30 8.67 5.12
N ASP A 15 -2.09 8.98 4.65
CA ASP A 15 -1.88 10.07 3.69
C ASP A 15 -2.34 9.63 2.28
N TRP A 16 -3.65 9.72 2.06
CA TRP A 16 -4.29 9.28 0.81
C TRP A 16 -3.85 10.08 -0.42
N VAL A 17 -3.35 11.31 -0.23
CA VAL A 17 -2.82 12.11 -1.33
C VAL A 17 -1.46 11.59 -1.73
N ALA A 18 -0.56 11.36 -0.76
CA ALA A 18 0.73 10.77 -1.03
C ALA A 18 0.63 9.36 -1.64
N LEU A 19 -0.31 8.53 -1.18
CA LEU A 19 -0.55 7.20 -1.75
C LEU A 19 -0.92 7.29 -3.24
N GLU A 20 -1.82 8.21 -3.60
CA GLU A 20 -2.17 8.44 -5.00
C GLU A 20 -0.97 8.95 -5.81
N ASP A 21 -0.22 9.92 -5.30
CA ASP A 21 0.94 10.47 -6.00
C ASP A 21 2.03 9.41 -6.21
N ALA A 22 2.22 8.50 -5.25
CA ALA A 22 3.12 7.37 -5.37
C ALA A 22 2.65 6.35 -6.42
N VAL A 23 1.36 6.01 -6.45
CA VAL A 23 0.75 5.12 -7.47
C VAL A 23 0.88 5.71 -8.88
N ARG A 24 0.65 7.02 -9.04
CA ARG A 24 0.84 7.70 -10.33
C ARG A 24 2.29 7.72 -10.79
N ALA A 25 3.25 7.86 -9.87
CA ALA A 25 4.66 7.91 -10.19
C ALA A 25 5.19 6.60 -10.81
N VAL A 26 4.54 5.48 -10.51
CA VAL A 26 4.86 4.14 -11.06
C VAL A 26 4.04 3.78 -12.29
N GLY A 27 3.29 4.73 -12.85
CA GLY A 27 2.59 4.57 -14.13
C GLY A 27 1.26 3.84 -14.05
N VAL A 28 0.63 3.80 -12.87
CA VAL A 28 -0.75 3.33 -12.73
C VAL A 28 -1.68 4.48 -13.15
N GLU A 29 -2.30 4.34 -14.31
CA GLU A 29 -3.18 5.36 -14.89
C GLU A 29 -4.63 5.18 -14.46
N ASP A 30 -5.10 3.92 -14.40
CA ASP A 30 -6.44 3.52 -14.00
C ASP A 30 -6.45 3.04 -12.54
N PHE A 31 -6.76 3.95 -11.61
CA PHE A 31 -6.99 3.62 -10.20
C PHE A 31 -8.13 4.46 -9.60
N GLU A 32 -8.76 3.93 -8.57
CA GLU A 32 -9.82 4.60 -7.80
C GLU A 32 -9.27 4.99 -6.41
N ASN A 33 -9.51 6.24 -5.98
CA ASN A 33 -9.21 6.71 -4.62
C ASN A 33 -10.38 7.56 -4.11
N THR A 34 -11.28 6.95 -3.35
CA THR A 34 -12.44 7.66 -2.77
C THR A 34 -12.08 8.41 -1.48
N MET A 35 -10.89 8.19 -0.94
CA MET A 35 -10.42 8.69 0.36
C MET A 35 -9.67 10.02 0.28
N LYS A 36 -9.27 10.44 -0.92
CA LYS A 36 -8.75 11.78 -1.16
C LYS A 36 -9.83 12.81 -0.83
N LYS A 37 -9.59 13.65 0.18
CA LYS A 37 -10.49 14.76 0.55
C LYS A 37 -10.84 15.57 -0.70
N ARG A 38 -12.08 15.46 -1.17
CA ARG A 38 -12.64 16.37 -2.18
C ARG A 38 -13.28 17.56 -1.47
N ASN A 39 -13.19 18.73 -2.12
CA ASN A 39 -13.76 19.99 -1.66
C ASN A 39 -15.13 19.83 -1.00
N GLU A 40 -15.29 20.42 0.17
CA GLU A 40 -16.48 20.38 1.06
C GLU A 40 -17.76 20.99 0.43
N ASN A 41 -17.67 21.50 -0.81
CA ASN A 41 -18.75 22.19 -1.52
C ASN A 41 -19.72 21.25 -2.25
N ASP A 42 -19.51 19.94 -2.25
CA ASP A 42 -20.45 19.00 -2.85
C ASP A 42 -21.52 18.59 -1.81
N PHE A 43 -22.63 19.34 -1.79
CA PHE A 43 -23.76 19.13 -0.87
C PHE A 43 -24.31 17.69 -0.91
N LEU A 44 -24.21 17.02 -2.06
CA LEU A 44 -24.70 15.65 -2.26
C LEU A 44 -23.70 14.58 -1.81
N ALA A 45 -22.40 14.89 -1.79
CA ALA A 45 -21.37 13.95 -1.33
C ALA A 45 -21.53 13.56 0.15
N LYS A 46 -22.26 14.36 0.93
CA LYS A 46 -22.57 14.15 2.35
C LYS A 46 -23.55 12.99 2.59
N TYR A 47 -24.38 12.69 1.60
CA TYR A 47 -25.49 11.73 1.70
C TYR A 47 -25.22 10.40 1.00
N VAL A 48 -24.12 10.31 0.25
CA VAL A 48 -23.65 9.07 -0.35
C VAL A 48 -22.55 8.51 0.55
N ALA A 49 -22.86 7.43 1.29
CA ALA A 49 -21.81 6.62 1.91
C ALA A 49 -20.97 6.02 0.77
N LYS A 50 -19.86 6.67 0.44
CA LYS A 50 -18.92 6.11 -0.52
C LYS A 50 -18.17 5.00 0.18
N GLU A 51 -18.17 3.82 -0.44
CA GLU A 51 -17.24 2.76 -0.06
C GLU A 51 -15.82 3.32 -0.13
N GLU A 52 -15.04 3.04 0.91
CA GLU A 52 -13.65 3.43 1.00
C GLU A 52 -12.85 2.52 0.05
N LYS A 53 -12.31 3.11 -1.02
CA LYS A 53 -11.66 2.39 -2.12
C LYS A 53 -10.31 3.01 -2.42
N PHE A 54 -9.35 2.12 -2.57
CA PHE A 54 -8.02 2.39 -3.08
C PHE A 54 -7.55 1.15 -3.84
N ASP A 55 -7.81 1.12 -5.15
CA ASP A 55 -7.58 -0.04 -6.00
C ASP A 55 -7.09 0.38 -7.38
N GLY A 56 -6.31 -0.48 -8.01
CA GLY A 56 -5.70 -0.19 -9.30
C GLY A 56 -4.87 -1.36 -9.83
N PHE A 57 -4.14 -1.09 -10.91
CA PHE A 57 -3.43 -2.11 -11.67
C PHE A 57 -2.05 -1.64 -12.14
N PHE A 58 -1.01 -2.39 -11.78
CA PHE A 58 0.33 -2.22 -12.30
C PHE A 58 0.41 -2.85 -13.69
N SER A 59 0.52 -2.01 -14.72
CA SER A 59 0.49 -2.43 -16.11
C SER A 59 1.67 -3.31 -16.50
N LYS A 60 2.87 -3.01 -15.99
CA LYS A 60 4.11 -3.75 -16.28
C LYS A 60 4.07 -5.16 -15.70
N SER A 61 3.85 -5.26 -14.39
CA SER A 61 3.81 -6.54 -13.68
C SER A 61 2.48 -7.29 -13.79
N ARG A 62 1.48 -6.69 -14.42
CA ARG A 62 0.11 -7.21 -14.53
C ARG A 62 -0.49 -7.60 -13.18
N SER A 63 -0.20 -6.80 -12.16
CA SER A 63 -0.60 -7.06 -10.77
C SER A 63 -1.68 -6.09 -10.33
N HIS A 64 -2.68 -6.58 -9.61
CA HIS A 64 -3.77 -5.76 -9.08
C HIS A 64 -3.50 -5.43 -7.62
N PHE A 65 -3.97 -4.28 -7.16
CA PHE A 65 -4.02 -3.98 -5.74
C PHE A 65 -5.40 -3.50 -5.32
N TYR A 66 -5.76 -3.75 -4.07
CA TYR A 66 -7.01 -3.28 -3.48
C TYR A 66 -6.85 -2.98 -1.99
N LEU A 67 -7.69 -2.09 -1.50
CA LEU A 67 -7.76 -1.72 -0.11
C LEU A 67 -8.60 -2.71 0.69
N TYR A 68 -8.11 -3.04 1.87
CA TYR A 68 -8.85 -3.72 2.93
C TYR A 68 -8.81 -2.85 4.19
N LYS A 69 -9.99 -2.51 4.72
CA LYS A 69 -10.11 -1.81 6.00
C LYS A 69 -10.51 -2.78 7.10
N ARG A 70 -9.78 -2.73 8.21
CA ARG A 70 -10.14 -3.41 9.45
C ARG A 70 -11.24 -2.66 10.18
N VAL A 71 -12.11 -3.42 10.84
CA VAL A 71 -13.19 -2.88 11.68
C VAL A 71 -12.60 -1.94 12.75
N GLU A 72 -11.48 -2.33 13.34
CA GLU A 72 -10.81 -1.59 14.41
C GLU A 72 -9.32 -1.38 14.12
N LEU A 73 -8.78 -0.36 14.78
CA LEU A 73 -7.36 -0.05 14.76
C LEU A 73 -6.59 -1.14 15.54
N GLY A 74 -5.78 -1.93 14.85
CA GLY A 74 -5.15 -3.15 15.39
C GLY A 74 -3.62 -3.12 15.38
N GLU A 75 -3.02 -4.22 15.82
CA GLU A 75 -1.58 -4.45 15.69
C GLU A 75 -1.19 -4.79 14.23
N LEU A 76 0.10 -4.68 13.93
CA LEU A 76 0.69 -5.22 12.70
C LEU A 76 0.56 -6.74 12.69
N TYR A 77 0.15 -7.32 11.56
CA TYR A 77 0.09 -8.77 11.36
C TYR A 77 1.32 -9.32 10.65
N ALA A 78 2.14 -8.47 10.01
CA ALA A 78 3.41 -8.90 9.42
C ALA A 78 4.22 -9.75 10.41
N GLU A 79 4.64 -10.94 9.97
CA GLU A 79 5.37 -11.89 10.80
C GLU A 79 6.70 -11.29 11.27
N GLY A 80 6.94 -11.34 12.58
CA GLY A 80 8.03 -10.61 13.21
C GLY A 80 7.78 -9.11 13.09
N ARG A 81 7.42 -8.44 14.20
CA ARG A 81 7.01 -7.01 14.24
C ARG A 81 8.03 -6.00 13.70
N HIS A 82 9.17 -6.44 13.16
CA HIS A 82 10.24 -5.67 12.52
C HIS A 82 10.57 -4.34 13.23
N GLY A 83 10.53 -4.34 14.57
CA GLY A 83 10.75 -3.14 15.39
C GLY A 83 9.67 -2.05 15.30
N CYS A 84 8.57 -2.29 14.60
CA CYS A 84 7.44 -1.37 14.45
C CYS A 84 6.42 -1.54 15.60
N ASN A 85 5.90 -0.41 16.10
CA ASN A 85 4.95 -0.37 17.22
C ASN A 85 3.72 0.51 16.96
N PHE A 86 3.49 0.89 15.70
CA PHE A 86 2.32 1.66 15.31
C PHE A 86 1.11 0.73 15.08
N LYS A 87 -0.08 1.33 15.12
CA LYS A 87 -1.32 0.60 14.89
C LYS A 87 -1.79 0.74 13.46
N VAL A 88 -2.55 -0.23 12.98
CA VAL A 88 -2.98 -0.35 11.57
C VAL A 88 -4.47 -0.53 11.47
N GLN A 89 -5.11 0.27 10.60
CA GLN A 89 -6.50 0.07 10.20
C GLN A 89 -6.64 -0.30 8.72
N TYR A 90 -5.74 0.19 7.86
CA TYR A 90 -5.81 -0.01 6.42
C TYR A 90 -4.67 -0.91 5.93
N VAL A 91 -5.02 -1.84 5.06
CA VAL A 91 -4.08 -2.76 4.41
C VAL A 91 -4.30 -2.69 2.91
N ILE A 92 -3.27 -2.44 2.12
CA ILE A 92 -3.32 -2.61 0.67
C ILE A 92 -2.82 -4.01 0.35
N VAL A 93 -3.64 -4.80 -0.33
CA VAL A 93 -3.28 -6.15 -0.76
C VAL A 93 -2.94 -6.10 -2.23
N PHE A 94 -1.73 -6.56 -2.58
CA PHE A 94 -1.27 -6.75 -3.94
C PHE A 94 -1.41 -8.22 -4.34
N ARG A 95 -2.10 -8.46 -5.45
CA ARG A 95 -2.21 -9.77 -6.09
C ARG A 95 -1.19 -9.87 -7.20
N ILE A 96 -0.19 -10.72 -6.97
CA ILE A 96 0.96 -10.83 -7.85
C ILE A 96 0.66 -11.78 -9.00
N ASN A 97 1.08 -11.40 -10.21
CA ASN A 97 1.27 -12.35 -11.30
C ASN A 97 2.67 -12.97 -11.20
N ASN A 98 2.76 -14.22 -10.76
CA ASN A 98 4.04 -14.91 -10.54
C ASN A 98 4.95 -14.96 -11.79
N ALA A 99 4.40 -14.85 -13.01
CA ALA A 99 5.20 -14.79 -14.23
C ALA A 99 6.00 -13.48 -14.38
N HIS A 100 5.62 -12.44 -13.63
CA HIS A 100 6.19 -11.10 -13.66
C HIS A 100 6.61 -10.65 -12.24
N TYR A 101 7.10 -11.60 -11.43
CA TYR A 101 7.45 -11.34 -10.03
C TYR A 101 8.54 -10.27 -9.89
N THR A 102 9.60 -10.35 -10.70
CA THR A 102 10.70 -9.38 -10.69
C THR A 102 10.18 -7.98 -11.00
N GLU A 103 9.39 -7.83 -12.05
CA GLU A 103 8.78 -6.55 -12.45
C GLU A 103 7.83 -6.03 -11.37
N PHE A 104 7.10 -6.92 -10.70
CA PHE A 104 6.24 -6.54 -9.57
C PHE A 104 7.05 -6.00 -8.39
N VAL A 105 8.16 -6.66 -8.04
CA VAL A 105 9.02 -6.20 -6.95
C VAL A 105 9.63 -4.83 -7.26
N GLU A 106 10.03 -4.60 -8.51
CA GLU A 106 10.49 -3.28 -8.99
C GLU A 106 9.38 -2.22 -8.90
N ASP A 107 8.16 -2.54 -9.36
CA ASP A 107 7.00 -1.65 -9.29
C ASP A 107 6.68 -1.27 -7.83
N VAL A 108 6.65 -2.25 -6.92
CA VAL A 108 6.38 -2.02 -5.49
C VAL A 108 7.51 -1.25 -4.82
N TYR A 109 8.77 -1.56 -5.13
CA TYR A 109 9.91 -0.81 -4.60
C TYR A 109 9.82 0.66 -4.98
N ALA A 110 9.61 0.97 -6.27
CA ALA A 110 9.49 2.35 -6.74
C ALA A 110 8.28 3.07 -6.11
N PHE A 111 7.16 2.36 -5.92
CA PHE A 111 5.98 2.89 -5.24
C PHE A 111 6.29 3.25 -3.78
N LEU A 112 6.90 2.35 -3.02
CA LEU A 112 7.21 2.56 -1.61
C LEU A 112 8.32 3.59 -1.40
N GLU A 113 9.34 3.60 -2.25
CA GLU A 113 10.40 4.61 -2.22
C GLU A 113 9.81 6.01 -2.46
N LYS A 114 8.92 6.15 -3.44
CA LYS A 114 8.24 7.41 -3.72
C LYS A 114 7.39 7.84 -2.53
N LEU A 115 6.61 6.93 -1.98
CA LEU A 115 5.76 7.18 -0.81
C LEU A 115 6.57 7.64 0.40
N ALA A 116 7.68 6.95 0.70
CA ALA A 116 8.59 7.29 1.79
C ALA A 116 9.26 8.66 1.62
N THR A 117 9.48 9.08 0.37
CA THR A 117 10.08 10.38 0.04
C THR A 117 9.10 11.54 0.24
N ILE A 118 7.81 11.33 -0.08
CA ILE A 118 6.81 12.40 -0.09
C ILE A 118 5.93 12.44 1.16
N SER A 119 5.94 11.38 1.99
CA SER A 119 5.12 11.30 3.20
C SER A 119 5.91 10.75 4.39
N PRO A 120 5.71 11.30 5.61
CA PRO A 120 6.25 10.72 6.84
C PRO A 120 5.48 9.49 7.33
N MET A 121 4.41 9.07 6.62
CA MET A 121 3.57 7.94 6.98
C MET A 121 4.39 6.66 7.17
N GLN A 122 4.14 5.96 8.27
CA GLN A 122 4.77 4.67 8.55
C GLN A 122 3.98 3.52 7.91
N PHE A 123 4.69 2.50 7.45
CA PHE A 123 4.10 1.34 6.81
C PHE A 123 5.01 0.12 6.90
N VAL A 124 4.43 -1.07 6.80
CA VAL A 124 5.14 -2.34 6.68
C VAL A 124 4.59 -3.10 5.50
N LEU A 125 5.47 -3.50 4.58
CA LEU A 125 5.18 -4.44 3.51
C LEU A 125 5.65 -5.83 3.93
N SER A 126 4.78 -6.82 3.84
CA SER A 126 5.11 -8.22 4.10
C SER A 126 4.56 -9.14 3.01
N PHE A 127 5.31 -10.20 2.75
CA PHE A 127 4.96 -11.24 1.79
C PHE A 127 4.89 -12.59 2.49
N GLN A 128 3.95 -13.45 2.10
CA GLN A 128 3.67 -14.72 2.78
C GLN A 128 4.84 -15.72 2.79
N SER A 129 5.85 -15.54 1.94
CA SER A 129 7.09 -16.34 1.94
C SER A 129 8.33 -15.58 2.42
N GLU A 130 8.16 -14.37 2.97
CA GLU A 130 9.20 -13.50 3.55
C GLU A 130 10.38 -13.10 2.62
N GLU A 131 10.34 -13.44 1.33
CA GLU A 131 11.42 -13.10 0.39
C GLU A 131 11.52 -11.60 0.06
N VAL A 132 10.42 -10.87 0.26
CA VAL A 132 10.31 -9.42 0.06
C VAL A 132 9.61 -8.82 1.26
N TYR A 133 10.26 -7.85 1.91
CA TYR A 133 9.64 -7.05 2.96
C TYR A 133 10.19 -5.62 2.94
N ALA A 134 9.40 -4.68 3.43
CA ALA A 134 9.81 -3.29 3.52
C ALA A 134 9.26 -2.64 4.79
N ILE A 135 10.03 -1.72 5.34
CA ILE A 135 9.69 -1.06 6.59
C ILE A 135 9.92 0.44 6.41
N ARG A 136 8.90 1.23 6.73
CA ARG A 136 9.02 2.67 6.94
C ARG A 136 8.59 2.98 8.36
N ASN A 137 9.53 3.44 9.18
CA ASN A 137 9.29 3.85 10.57
C ASN A 137 9.98 5.20 10.83
N LYS A 138 10.05 5.66 12.08
CA LYS A 138 10.71 6.94 12.42
C LYS A 138 12.21 6.99 12.07
N GLN A 139 12.86 5.85 11.95
CA GLN A 139 14.31 5.73 11.70
C GLN A 139 14.65 5.84 10.21
N GLY A 140 13.72 5.47 9.32
CA GLY A 140 13.96 5.54 7.89
C GLY A 140 13.05 4.64 7.09
N PHE A 141 13.43 4.43 5.83
CA PHE A 141 12.84 3.46 4.91
C PHE A 141 13.89 2.41 4.58
N GLU A 142 13.51 1.15 4.69
CA GLU A 142 14.35 0.01 4.32
C GLU A 142 13.52 -0.95 3.46
N PHE A 143 14.14 -1.49 2.42
CA PHE A 143 13.53 -2.46 1.52
C PHE A 143 14.47 -3.65 1.39
N PHE A 144 13.92 -4.84 1.54
CA PHE A 144 14.68 -6.09 1.56
C PHE A 144 14.07 -7.04 0.54
N TRP A 145 14.92 -7.51 -0.37
CA TRP A 145 14.54 -8.49 -1.37
C TRP A 145 15.68 -9.47 -1.59
N HIS A 146 15.40 -10.75 -1.33
CA HIS A 146 16.28 -11.83 -1.70
C HIS A 146 15.88 -12.32 -3.10
N ALA A 147 16.53 -11.77 -4.14
CA ALA A 147 16.34 -12.26 -5.49
C ALA A 147 16.65 -13.78 -5.54
N PRO A 148 15.74 -14.61 -6.08
CA PRO A 148 16.04 -16.02 -6.27
C PRO A 148 17.26 -16.15 -7.19
N ARG A 149 18.24 -16.97 -6.75
CA ARG A 149 19.47 -17.27 -7.48
C ARG A 149 19.20 -18.07 -8.75
#